data_AF-A0A1N6XGY4-F1
#
_entry.id   AF-A0A1N6XGY4-F1
#
_cell.length_a   1.000
_cell.length_b   1.000
_cell.length_c   1.000
_cell.angle_alpha   90.00
_cell.angle_beta   90.00
_cell.angle_gamma   90.00
#
_symmetry.space_group_name_H-M   'P 1'
#
loop_
_entity.id
_entity.type
_entity.pdbx_description
1 polymer ?
#
loop_
_entity_poly.entity_id
_entity_poly.type
_entity_poly.pdbx_seq_one_letter_code
_entity_poly.pdbx_strand_id
1 'polypeptide(L)'
;MTMSLHQLEDAAGFLGDQLRAGIPLSDVVTRMEWLQPRHAEAWREAAHSISQGHPLSFAMQDLWPAQMIKLIEAGEIAGTLPNVFEQIEETCQLQKQLREMASKLLYPLLIVCGGIGAFVYFMAVVIPTLAENLPSTSTNPVLEVAKWMQMALSEYHTVVITVTGGAIALVLMWFKSPQNRDAALGTACSLPLIGPALRQLYFGLFARYLSMMTGAGIGTGTALMHSLYALPQALHTGVELMEAGIESGMAAASDPKRTEPNDPRRDWPFYLPVAFAVAEETGEVDAQMRRASDSMIRGGMRSMKRVLTWANTAAMAISAALLMIPLLAYFYQMGQTLHEVQKQL
;
A
#
# COMPACT_ATOMS: atom_id res chain seq x y z
N MET A 1 11.52 16.57 16.57
CA MET A 1 10.15 16.02 16.46
C MET A 1 9.88 15.89 14.98
N THR A 2 9.73 14.67 14.43
CA THR A 2 9.60 14.50 12.97
C THR A 2 8.24 14.99 12.48
N MET A 3 8.21 15.60 11.30
CA MET A 3 6.97 16.12 10.71
C MET A 3 6.03 14.99 10.31
N SER A 4 4.71 15.26 10.40
CA SER A 4 3.70 14.35 9.88
C SER A 4 3.65 14.40 8.35
N LEU A 5 3.08 13.36 7.72
CA LEU A 5 3.00 13.25 6.26
C LEU A 5 2.32 14.46 5.58
N HIS A 6 1.25 14.99 6.19
CA HIS A 6 0.56 16.16 5.67
C HIS A 6 1.41 17.43 5.76
N GLN A 7 2.17 17.58 6.86
CA GLN A 7 3.11 18.70 7.01
C GLN A 7 4.25 18.60 5.99
N LEU A 8 4.75 17.40 5.70
CA LEU A 8 5.79 17.21 4.67
C LEU A 8 5.27 17.56 3.28
N GLU A 9 4.04 17.16 2.94
CA GLU A 9 3.36 17.53 1.69
C GLU A 9 3.22 19.04 1.55
N ASP A 10 2.62 19.72 2.53
CA ASP A 10 2.38 21.17 2.48
C ASP A 10 3.70 21.94 2.35
N ALA A 11 4.73 21.49 3.08
CA ALA A 11 6.05 22.09 3.02
C ALA A 11 6.74 21.85 1.67
N ALA A 12 6.66 20.64 1.13
CA ALA A 12 7.22 20.32 -0.17
C ALA A 12 6.54 21.14 -1.28
N GLY A 13 5.20 21.18 -1.31
CA GLY A 13 4.45 21.97 -2.29
C GLY A 13 4.82 23.46 -2.22
N PHE A 14 4.81 24.05 -1.01
CA PHE A 14 5.16 25.46 -0.84
C PHE A 14 6.62 25.76 -1.24
N LEU A 15 7.59 24.95 -0.81
CA LEU A 15 8.99 25.13 -1.19
C LEU A 15 9.18 25.00 -2.71
N GLY A 16 8.57 23.99 -3.32
CA GLY A 16 8.63 23.74 -4.75
C GLY A 16 8.07 24.90 -5.58
N ASP A 17 6.87 25.36 -5.24
CA ASP A 17 6.19 26.45 -5.95
C ASP A 17 6.95 27.77 -5.87
N GLN A 18 7.43 28.11 -4.66
CA GLN A 18 8.12 29.39 -4.43
C GLN A 18 9.50 29.42 -5.08
N LEU A 19 10.26 28.31 -5.04
CA LEU A 19 11.53 28.21 -5.74
C LEU A 19 11.33 28.24 -7.25
N ARG A 20 10.25 27.64 -7.77
CA ARG A 20 9.89 27.71 -9.19
C ARG A 20 9.50 29.11 -9.64
N ALA A 21 8.90 29.89 -8.74
CA ALA A 21 8.65 31.32 -8.96
C ALA A 21 9.94 32.18 -8.92
N GLY A 22 11.11 31.58 -8.68
CA GLY A 22 12.40 32.25 -8.68
C GLY A 22 12.74 32.95 -7.36
N ILE A 23 12.02 32.64 -6.28
CA ILE A 23 12.29 33.23 -4.96
C ILE A 23 13.53 32.56 -4.36
N PRO A 24 14.50 33.32 -3.82
CA PRO A 24 15.70 32.76 -3.20
C PRO A 24 15.39 31.80 -2.06
N LEU A 25 16.13 30.69 -1.98
CA LEU A 25 15.91 29.62 -0.99
C LEU A 25 15.89 30.13 0.46
N SER A 26 16.82 31.03 0.83
CA SER A 26 16.87 31.65 2.16
C SER A 26 15.56 32.34 2.55
N ASP A 27 14.95 33.02 1.58
CA ASP A 27 13.73 33.79 1.78
C ASP A 27 12.51 32.87 1.88
N VAL A 28 12.47 31.81 1.07
CA VAL A 28 11.39 30.82 1.13
C VAL A 28 11.42 30.07 2.47
N VAL A 29 12.60 29.62 2.91
CA VAL A 29 12.75 28.87 4.16
C VAL A 29 12.36 29.70 5.37
N THR A 30 12.62 31.01 5.36
CA THR A 30 12.18 31.90 6.45
C THR A 30 10.65 31.97 6.54
N ARG A 31 9.94 31.91 5.41
CA ARG A 31 8.46 31.92 5.39
C ARG A 31 7.83 30.62 5.88
N MET A 32 8.59 29.53 5.98
CA MET A 32 8.10 28.23 6.44
C MET A 32 7.60 28.25 7.88
N GLU A 33 8.08 29.19 8.70
CA GLU A 33 7.58 29.36 10.06
C GLU A 33 6.09 29.78 10.08
N TRP A 34 5.63 30.53 9.06
CA TRP A 34 4.23 30.96 8.94
C TRP A 34 3.33 29.81 8.51
N LEU A 35 3.81 28.97 7.59
CA LEU A 35 3.08 27.78 7.13
C LEU A 35 3.02 26.71 8.23
N GLN A 36 4.10 26.56 9.01
CA GLN A 36 4.21 25.53 10.04
C GLN A 36 4.61 26.11 11.41
N PRO A 37 3.70 26.84 12.09
CA PRO A 37 4.01 27.47 13.37
C PRO A 37 4.51 26.49 14.44
N ARG A 38 4.04 25.23 14.39
CA ARG A 38 4.46 24.16 15.30
C ARG A 38 5.95 23.80 15.18
N HIS A 39 6.57 24.05 14.04
CA HIS A 39 7.99 23.79 13.77
C HIS A 39 8.75 25.09 13.49
N ALA A 40 8.22 26.24 13.91
CA ALA A 40 8.79 27.56 13.61
C ALA A 40 10.25 27.71 14.06
N GLU A 41 10.59 27.21 15.25
CA GLU A 41 11.97 27.26 15.76
C GLU A 41 12.94 26.49 14.87
N ALA A 42 12.55 25.29 14.44
CA ALA A 42 13.39 24.48 13.57
C ALA A 42 13.51 25.07 12.15
N TRP A 43 12.46 25.72 11.63
CA TRP A 43 12.54 26.46 10.37
C TRP A 43 13.42 27.70 10.48
N ARG A 44 13.42 28.40 11.62
CA ARG A 44 14.35 29.52 11.86
C ARG A 44 15.80 29.05 11.95
N GLU A 45 16.05 27.92 12.62
CA GLU A 45 17.37 27.31 12.68
C GLU A 45 17.85 26.89 11.29
N ALA A 46 16.97 26.27 10.48
CA ALA A 46 17.28 25.91 9.11
C ALA A 46 17.58 27.15 8.25
N ALA A 47 16.79 28.22 8.35
CA ALA A 47 17.04 29.48 7.66
C ALA A 47 18.39 30.09 8.07
N HIS A 48 18.73 30.04 9.36
CA HIS A 48 20.02 30.51 9.86
C HIS A 48 21.17 29.68 9.31
N SER A 49 21.07 28.34 9.31
CA SER A 49 22.07 27.44 8.75
C SER A 49 22.34 27.71 7.26
N ILE A 50 21.27 27.90 6.48
CA ILE A 50 21.38 28.24 5.04
C ILE A 50 22.03 29.62 4.85
N SER A 51 21.71 30.60 5.71
CA SER A 51 22.34 31.92 5.65
C SER A 51 23.85 31.89 5.95
N GLN A 52 24.32 30.87 6.65
CA GLN A 52 25.74 30.60 6.91
C GLN A 52 26.43 29.84 5.77
N GLY A 53 25.69 29.47 4.71
CA GLY A 53 26.22 28.76 3.54
C GLY A 53 26.12 27.24 3.61
N HIS A 54 25.43 26.68 4.61
CA HIS A 54 25.16 25.25 4.64
C HIS A 54 24.06 24.85 3.63
N PRO A 55 24.14 23.63 3.07
CA PRO A 55 23.08 23.13 2.20
C PRO A 55 21.77 22.87 2.97
N LEU A 56 20.65 22.97 2.28
CA LEU A 56 19.30 22.67 2.76
C LEU A 56 19.19 21.24 3.27
N SER A 57 19.79 20.27 2.58
CA SER A 57 19.79 18.86 3.03
C SER A 57 20.39 18.69 4.43
N PHE A 58 21.44 19.46 4.74
CA PHE A 58 22.02 19.51 6.09
C PHE A 58 21.08 20.20 7.09
N ALA A 59 20.56 21.37 6.72
CA ALA A 59 19.66 22.16 7.59
C ALA A 59 18.36 21.42 7.97
N MET A 60 17.91 20.48 7.13
CA MET A 60 16.64 19.76 7.29
C MET A 60 16.79 18.35 7.88
N GLN A 61 18.02 17.89 8.13
CA GLN A 61 18.36 16.48 8.39
C GLN A 61 17.53 15.83 9.52
N ASP A 62 17.21 16.59 10.58
CA ASP A 62 16.46 16.10 11.74
C ASP A 62 14.93 16.37 11.66
N LEU A 63 14.48 17.13 10.66
CA LEU A 63 13.07 17.49 10.48
C LEU A 63 12.35 16.54 9.53
N TRP A 64 13.05 16.09 8.49
CA TRP A 64 12.48 15.29 7.41
C TRP A 64 13.02 13.85 7.43
N PRO A 65 12.26 12.88 6.88
CA PRO A 65 12.74 11.51 6.74
C PRO A 65 14.04 11.44 5.91
N ALA A 66 14.95 10.56 6.31
CA ALA A 66 16.26 10.40 5.66
C ALA A 66 16.17 10.16 4.14
N GLN A 67 15.13 9.46 3.67
CA GLN A 67 14.92 9.23 2.24
C GLN A 67 14.65 10.53 1.48
N MET A 68 13.88 11.45 2.05
CA MET A 68 13.58 12.74 1.43
C MET A 68 14.79 13.67 1.48
N ILE A 69 15.59 13.61 2.55
CA ILE A 69 16.85 14.36 2.64
C ILE A 69 17.82 13.96 1.52
N LYS A 70 17.91 12.67 1.19
CA LYS A 70 18.74 12.19 0.08
C LYS A 70 18.26 12.70 -1.29
N LEU A 71 16.95 12.87 -1.46
CA LEU A 71 16.40 13.50 -2.66
C LEU A 71 16.75 14.99 -2.73
N ILE A 72 16.65 15.71 -1.60
CA ILE A 72 17.03 17.13 -1.51
C ILE A 72 18.51 17.31 -1.83
N GLU A 73 19.39 16.51 -1.21
CA GLU A 73 20.84 16.53 -1.47
C GLU A 73 21.16 16.37 -2.96
N ALA A 74 20.52 15.41 -3.64
CA ALA A 74 20.68 15.22 -5.09
C ALA A 74 20.17 16.43 -5.89
N GLY A 75 19.04 17.02 -5.49
CA GLY A 75 18.46 18.22 -6.10
C GLY A 75 19.32 19.47 -5.93
N GLU A 76 20.01 19.60 -4.79
CA GLU A 76 20.94 20.71 -4.54
C GLU A 76 22.16 20.64 -5.45
N ILE A 77 22.76 19.45 -5.57
CA ILE A 77 23.91 19.22 -6.45
C ILE A 77 23.53 19.48 -7.91
N ALA A 78 22.35 19.05 -8.32
CA ALA A 78 21.85 19.21 -9.68
C ALA A 78 21.23 20.59 -9.97
N GLY A 79 21.03 21.45 -8.96
CA GLY A 79 20.31 22.73 -9.12
C GLY A 79 18.83 22.58 -9.48
N THR A 80 18.20 21.46 -9.11
CA THR A 80 16.82 21.08 -9.48
C THR A 80 15.87 20.95 -8.29
N LEU A 81 16.16 21.69 -7.20
CA LEU A 81 15.32 21.72 -6.00
C LEU A 81 13.80 21.88 -6.27
N PRO A 82 13.33 22.76 -7.18
CA PRO A 82 11.89 22.88 -7.46
C PRO A 82 11.24 21.57 -7.93
N ASN A 83 11.95 20.77 -8.72
CA ASN A 83 11.49 19.49 -9.23
C ASN A 83 11.53 18.40 -8.15
N VAL A 84 12.56 18.43 -7.29
CA VAL A 84 12.65 17.50 -6.16
C VAL A 84 11.50 17.72 -5.18
N PHE A 85 11.16 18.97 -4.87
CA PHE A 85 10.04 19.26 -3.98
C PHE A 85 8.68 18.86 -4.58
N GLU A 86 8.45 19.08 -5.88
CA GLU A 86 7.28 18.55 -6.60
C GLU A 86 7.19 17.01 -6.47
N GLN A 87 8.31 16.29 -6.61
CA GLN A 87 8.33 14.83 -6.41
C GLN A 87 7.97 14.43 -4.99
N ILE A 88 8.50 15.13 -3.99
CA ILE A 88 8.24 14.80 -2.58
C ILE A 88 6.77 15.04 -2.26
N GLU A 89 6.19 16.13 -2.77
CA GLU A 89 4.77 16.41 -2.64
C GLU A 89 3.90 15.29 -3.25
N GLU A 90 4.15 14.91 -4.52
CA GLU A 90 3.43 13.82 -5.19
C GLU A 90 3.56 12.49 -4.43
N THR A 91 4.75 12.22 -3.88
CA THR A 91 5.01 11.02 -3.07
C THR A 91 4.18 11.04 -1.79
N CYS A 92 4.11 12.18 -1.11
CA CYS A 92 3.28 12.36 0.07
C CYS A 92 1.79 12.23 -0.24
N GLN A 93 1.33 12.83 -1.34
CA GLN A 93 -0.05 12.70 -1.84
C GLN A 93 -0.40 11.24 -2.11
N LEU A 94 0.47 10.48 -2.79
CA LEU A 94 0.26 9.06 -3.02
C LEU A 94 0.16 8.29 -1.71
N GLN A 95 1.08 8.52 -0.76
CA GLN A 95 1.05 7.86 0.54
C GLN A 95 -0.25 8.17 1.31
N LYS A 96 -0.76 9.40 1.24
CA LYS A 96 -2.07 9.76 1.83
C LYS A 96 -3.20 9.02 1.13
N GLN A 97 -3.24 9.02 -0.20
CA GLN A 97 -4.27 8.31 -0.96
C GLN A 97 -4.26 6.80 -0.65
N LEU A 98 -3.08 6.19 -0.51
CA LEU A 98 -2.94 4.79 -0.11
C LEU A 98 -3.45 4.55 1.31
N ARG A 99 -3.16 5.44 2.26
CA ARG A 99 -3.70 5.37 3.64
C ARG A 99 -5.23 5.53 3.66
N GLU A 100 -5.78 6.43 2.87
CA GLU A 100 -7.22 6.60 2.72
C GLU A 100 -7.89 5.40 2.04
N MET A 101 -7.20 4.76 1.09
CA MET A 101 -7.68 3.51 0.50
C MET A 101 -7.63 2.35 1.49
N ALA A 102 -6.58 2.30 2.32
CA ALA A 102 -6.49 1.32 3.39
C ALA A 102 -7.60 1.51 4.43
N SER A 103 -7.96 2.75 4.78
CA SER A 103 -9.07 3.00 5.71
C SER A 103 -10.43 2.55 5.14
N LYS A 104 -10.60 2.58 3.82
CA LYS A 104 -11.80 2.05 3.14
C LYS A 104 -11.94 0.53 3.24
N LEU A 105 -10.87 -0.21 3.54
CA LEU A 105 -10.93 -1.65 3.82
C LEU A 105 -11.63 -1.97 5.15
N LEU A 106 -11.89 -0.98 6.00
CA LEU A 106 -12.68 -1.16 7.21
C LEU A 106 -14.11 -1.63 6.89
N TYR A 107 -14.72 -1.10 5.83
CA TYR A 107 -16.09 -1.47 5.45
C TYR A 107 -16.25 -2.97 5.12
N PRO A 108 -15.47 -3.58 4.21
CA PRO A 108 -15.58 -5.02 3.94
C PRO A 108 -15.24 -5.85 5.18
N LEU A 109 -14.29 -5.40 6.00
CA LEU A 109 -13.96 -6.06 7.26
C LEU A 109 -15.16 -6.10 8.22
N LEU A 110 -15.89 -4.98 8.38
CA LEU A 110 -17.09 -4.92 9.22
C LEU A 110 -18.19 -5.87 8.72
N ILE A 111 -18.38 -5.98 7.41
CA ILE A 111 -19.36 -6.93 6.82
C ILE A 111 -18.99 -8.38 7.15
N VAL A 112 -17.71 -8.75 6.99
CA VAL A 112 -17.25 -10.11 7.30
C VAL A 112 -17.35 -10.38 8.79
N CYS A 113 -16.90 -9.47 9.64
CA CYS A 113 -17.01 -9.61 11.10
C CYS A 113 -18.47 -9.72 11.56
N GLY A 114 -19.36 -8.89 11.02
CA GLY A 114 -20.79 -8.97 11.28
C GLY A 114 -21.40 -10.29 10.81
N GLY A 115 -21.01 -10.76 9.61
CA GLY A 115 -21.42 -12.05 9.06
C GLY A 115 -20.96 -13.23 9.93
N ILE A 116 -19.70 -13.22 10.37
CA ILE A 116 -19.16 -14.22 11.31
C ILE A 116 -19.92 -14.17 12.62
N GLY A 117 -20.18 -12.98 13.17
CA GLY A 117 -20.94 -12.83 14.42
C GLY A 117 -22.36 -13.38 14.30
N ALA A 118 -23.06 -13.05 13.21
CA ALA A 118 -24.40 -13.57 12.92
C ALA A 118 -24.39 -15.09 12.71
N PHE A 119 -23.38 -15.63 12.01
CA PHE A 119 -23.18 -17.07 11.85
C PHE A 119 -22.96 -17.78 13.18
N VAL A 120 -22.08 -17.26 14.04
CA VAL A 120 -21.82 -17.82 15.37
C VAL A 120 -23.10 -17.81 16.21
N TYR A 121 -23.84 -16.70 16.21
CA TYR A 121 -25.13 -16.62 16.91
C TYR A 121 -26.13 -17.66 16.37
N PHE A 122 -26.25 -17.78 15.05
CA PHE A 122 -27.14 -18.73 14.41
C PHE A 122 -26.78 -20.19 14.76
N MET A 123 -25.49 -20.55 14.75
CA MET A 123 -25.00 -21.88 15.13
C MET A 123 -25.14 -22.17 16.62
N ALA A 124 -24.79 -21.24 17.49
CA ALA A 124 -24.76 -21.51 18.93
C ALA A 124 -26.15 -21.41 19.60
N VAL A 125 -27.09 -20.66 19.01
CA VAL A 125 -28.40 -20.38 19.61
C VAL A 125 -29.54 -20.93 18.73
N VAL A 126 -29.61 -20.53 17.46
CA VAL A 126 -30.80 -20.81 16.62
C VAL A 126 -30.90 -22.28 16.24
N ILE A 127 -29.82 -22.89 15.74
CA ILE A 127 -29.83 -24.31 15.33
C ILE A 127 -30.16 -25.25 16.49
N PRO A 128 -29.56 -25.15 17.69
CA PRO A 128 -29.90 -26.00 18.83
C PRO A 128 -31.39 -25.91 19.20
N THR A 129 -31.96 -24.69 19.28
CA THR A 129 -33.39 -24.50 19.57
C THR A 129 -34.30 -25.11 18.50
N LEU A 130 -33.91 -25.01 17.23
CA LEU A 130 -34.66 -25.66 16.15
C LEU A 130 -34.57 -27.19 16.21
N ALA A 131 -33.43 -27.72 16.67
CA ALA A 131 -33.18 -29.16 16.77
C ALA A 131 -33.88 -29.84 17.96
N GLU A 132 -34.31 -29.10 18.98
CA GLU A 132 -35.17 -29.63 20.06
C GLU A 132 -36.47 -30.25 19.53
N ASN A 133 -36.93 -29.81 18.36
CA ASN A 133 -38.14 -30.29 17.71
C ASN A 133 -37.90 -31.45 16.73
N LEU A 134 -36.64 -31.88 16.54
CA LEU A 134 -36.29 -32.99 15.64
C LEU A 134 -36.21 -34.32 16.42
N PRO A 135 -36.59 -35.46 15.81
CA PRO A 135 -36.41 -36.77 16.41
C PRO A 135 -34.93 -37.08 16.70
N SER A 136 -34.65 -37.76 17.81
CA SER A 136 -33.30 -38.04 18.34
C SER A 136 -32.38 -38.87 17.43
N THR A 137 -32.89 -39.36 16.30
CA THR A 137 -32.21 -40.28 15.37
C THR A 137 -31.43 -39.56 14.27
N SER A 138 -31.56 -38.23 14.13
CA SER A 138 -30.93 -37.51 13.03
C SER A 138 -29.49 -37.08 13.36
N THR A 139 -28.51 -37.79 12.81
CA THR A 139 -27.07 -37.45 12.89
C THR A 139 -26.72 -36.47 11.77
N ASN A 140 -26.83 -35.16 12.02
CA ASN A 140 -26.36 -34.14 11.08
C ASN A 140 -25.06 -33.50 11.59
N PRO A 141 -23.98 -33.50 10.80
CA PRO A 141 -22.72 -32.85 11.17
C PRO A 141 -22.89 -31.36 11.53
N VAL A 142 -23.84 -30.65 10.93
CA VAL A 142 -24.13 -29.24 11.26
C VAL A 142 -24.70 -29.11 12.67
N LEU A 143 -25.53 -30.06 13.11
CA LEU A 143 -26.06 -30.07 14.48
C LEU A 143 -24.97 -30.40 15.50
N GLU A 144 -24.05 -31.30 15.18
CA GLU A 144 -22.91 -31.61 16.03
C GLU A 144 -21.98 -30.40 16.19
N VAL A 145 -21.66 -29.71 15.09
CA VAL A 145 -20.89 -28.46 15.12
C VAL A 145 -21.61 -27.38 15.92
N ALA A 146 -22.92 -27.22 15.72
CA ALA A 146 -23.74 -26.26 16.47
C ALA A 146 -23.71 -26.52 17.99
N LYS A 147 -23.85 -27.78 18.42
CA LYS A 147 -23.74 -28.18 19.83
C LYS A 147 -22.35 -27.92 20.40
N TRP A 148 -21.29 -28.23 19.64
CA TRP A 148 -19.92 -27.91 20.05
C TRP A 148 -19.71 -26.41 20.20
N MET A 149 -20.21 -25.60 19.24
CA MET A 149 -20.12 -24.14 19.30
C MET A 149 -20.90 -23.58 20.49
N GLN A 150 -22.08 -24.12 20.78
CA GLN A 150 -22.88 -23.73 21.94
C GLN A 150 -22.12 -23.99 23.26
N MET A 151 -21.57 -25.19 23.43
CA MET A 151 -20.75 -25.57 24.59
C MET A 151 -19.50 -24.70 24.72
N ALA A 152 -18.80 -24.46 23.61
CA ALA A 152 -17.64 -23.58 23.57
C ALA A 152 -17.97 -22.15 24.02
N LEU A 153 -19.12 -21.62 23.62
CA LEU A 153 -19.56 -20.27 23.97
C LEU A 153 -20.07 -20.17 25.41
N SER A 154 -20.73 -21.20 25.95
CA SER A 154 -21.26 -21.18 27.32
C SER A 154 -20.17 -21.44 28.36
N GLU A 155 -19.34 -22.47 28.16
CA GLU A 155 -18.37 -22.92 29.16
C GLU A 155 -17.00 -22.22 29.02
N TYR A 156 -16.60 -21.84 27.80
CA TYR A 156 -15.25 -21.34 27.51
C TYR A 156 -15.20 -19.88 27.04
N HIS A 157 -16.26 -19.08 27.27
CA HIS A 157 -16.33 -17.67 26.83
C HIS A 157 -15.09 -16.85 27.19
N THR A 158 -14.55 -16.98 28.41
CA THR A 158 -13.35 -16.27 28.85
C THR A 158 -12.12 -16.66 28.02
N VAL A 159 -11.95 -17.94 27.71
CA VAL A 159 -10.83 -18.44 26.90
C VAL A 159 -10.96 -17.92 25.46
N VAL A 160 -12.16 -18.00 24.87
CA VAL A 160 -12.42 -17.53 23.51
C VAL A 160 -12.14 -16.03 23.37
N ILE A 161 -12.62 -15.21 24.31
CA ILE A 161 -12.38 -13.76 24.33
C ILE A 161 -10.88 -13.47 24.49
N THR A 162 -10.21 -14.16 25.41
CA THR A 162 -8.79 -13.92 25.70
C THR A 162 -7.90 -14.32 24.52
N VAL A 163 -8.16 -15.45 23.88
CA VAL A 163 -7.42 -15.92 22.71
C VAL A 163 -7.64 -14.99 21.52
N THR A 164 -8.89 -14.61 21.24
CA THR A 164 -9.22 -13.73 20.12
C THR A 164 -8.65 -12.33 20.34
N GLY A 165 -8.83 -11.76 21.54
CA GLY A 165 -8.26 -10.47 21.92
C GLY A 165 -6.73 -10.48 21.89
N GLY A 166 -6.10 -11.56 22.36
CA GLY A 166 -4.66 -11.77 22.30
C GLY A 166 -4.13 -11.84 20.86
N ALA A 167 -4.82 -12.58 19.97
CA ALA A 167 -4.46 -12.66 18.56
C ALA A 167 -4.57 -11.28 17.87
N ILE A 168 -5.66 -10.55 18.11
CA ILE A 168 -5.82 -9.18 17.58
C ILE A 168 -4.71 -8.27 18.10
N ALA A 169 -4.43 -8.29 19.41
CA ALA A 169 -3.36 -7.48 20.00
C ALA A 169 -1.98 -7.79 19.41
N LEU A 170 -1.65 -9.07 19.23
CA LEU A 170 -0.40 -9.51 18.60
C LEU A 170 -0.27 -8.99 17.16
N VAL A 171 -1.34 -9.10 16.36
CA VAL A 171 -1.37 -8.58 14.99
C VAL A 171 -1.17 -7.05 14.99
N LEU A 172 -1.88 -6.33 15.87
CA LEU A 172 -1.74 -4.87 15.98
C LEU A 172 -0.33 -4.45 16.44
N MET A 173 0.28 -5.20 17.36
CA MET A 173 1.66 -4.96 17.81
C MET A 173 2.66 -5.25 16.68
N TRP A 174 2.43 -6.28 15.87
CA TRP A 174 3.28 -6.62 14.73
C TRP A 174 3.31 -5.48 13.70
N PHE A 175 2.17 -4.86 13.39
CA PHE A 175 2.10 -3.70 12.46
C PHE A 175 2.66 -2.39 13.03
N LYS A 176 2.87 -2.28 14.35
CA LYS A 176 3.50 -1.09 14.96
C LYS A 176 5.01 -1.06 14.79
N SER A 177 5.68 -2.20 14.62
CA SER A 177 7.14 -2.26 14.49
C SER A 177 7.64 -1.69 13.15
N PRO A 178 8.63 -0.78 13.13
CA PRO A 178 9.18 -0.21 11.89
C PRO A 178 9.77 -1.25 10.94
N GLN A 179 10.54 -2.24 11.44
CA GLN A 179 11.12 -3.29 10.58
C GLN A 179 10.02 -4.12 9.90
N ASN A 180 8.90 -4.33 10.59
CA ASN A 180 7.79 -5.10 10.04
C ASN A 180 7.02 -4.33 8.96
N ARG A 181 7.13 -2.99 8.89
CA ARG A 181 6.49 -2.19 7.85
C ARG A 181 7.13 -2.42 6.49
N ASP A 182 8.45 -2.48 6.42
CA ASP A 182 9.16 -2.75 5.17
C ASP A 182 8.95 -4.19 4.70
N ALA A 183 8.99 -5.15 5.63
CA ALA A 183 8.63 -6.54 5.35
C ALA A 183 7.17 -6.68 4.90
N ALA A 184 6.24 -5.97 5.53
CA ALA A 184 4.83 -5.95 5.17
C ALA A 184 4.61 -5.32 3.79
N LEU A 185 5.33 -4.26 3.43
CA LEU A 185 5.29 -3.68 2.09
C LEU A 185 5.81 -4.65 1.03
N GLY A 186 6.94 -5.33 1.29
CA GLY A 186 7.45 -6.37 0.40
C GLY A 186 6.44 -7.50 0.19
N THR A 187 5.79 -7.94 1.27
CA THR A 187 4.71 -8.95 1.21
C THR A 187 3.48 -8.42 0.47
N ALA A 188 3.09 -7.16 0.68
CA ALA A 188 1.97 -6.57 -0.05
C ALA A 188 2.24 -6.47 -1.56
N CYS A 189 3.49 -6.21 -1.95
CA CYS A 189 3.95 -6.20 -3.33
C CYS A 189 3.92 -7.58 -4.02
N SER A 190 3.92 -8.68 -3.27
CA SER A 190 3.83 -10.04 -3.81
C SER A 190 2.38 -10.58 -3.88
N LEU A 191 1.41 -9.90 -3.26
CA LEU A 191 0.02 -10.32 -3.33
C LEU A 191 -0.56 -10.15 -4.75
N PRO A 192 -1.30 -11.14 -5.29
CA PRO A 192 -1.72 -11.15 -6.70
C PRO A 192 -2.70 -10.03 -7.07
N LEU A 193 -3.50 -9.55 -6.11
CA LEU A 193 -4.50 -8.49 -6.33
C LEU A 193 -3.93 -7.09 -6.07
N ILE A 194 -3.11 -6.93 -5.03
CA ILE A 194 -2.61 -5.64 -4.55
C ILE A 194 -1.24 -5.32 -5.14
N GLY A 195 -0.37 -6.31 -5.27
CA GLY A 195 1.00 -6.18 -5.72
C GLY A 195 1.13 -5.48 -7.08
N PRO A 196 0.41 -5.91 -8.14
CA PRO A 196 0.45 -5.23 -9.43
C PRO A 196 0.00 -3.77 -9.37
N ALA A 197 -0.92 -3.41 -8.46
CA ALA A 197 -1.35 -2.04 -8.26
C ALA A 197 -0.27 -1.20 -7.57
N LEU A 198 0.34 -1.73 -6.50
CA LEU A 198 1.44 -1.06 -5.79
C LEU A 198 2.66 -0.88 -6.69
N ARG A 199 3.06 -1.91 -7.45
CA ARG A 199 4.17 -1.83 -8.41
C ARG A 199 3.92 -0.73 -9.44
N GLN A 200 2.70 -0.62 -9.99
CA GLN A 200 2.35 0.49 -10.90
C GLN A 200 2.51 1.87 -10.23
N LEU A 201 2.08 2.03 -8.99
CA LEU A 201 2.18 3.31 -8.30
C LEU A 201 3.65 3.69 -8.01
N TYR A 202 4.41 2.77 -7.41
CA TYR A 202 5.81 3.03 -7.04
C TYR A 202 6.73 3.16 -8.26
N PHE A 203 6.62 2.29 -9.27
CA PHE A 203 7.37 2.48 -10.51
C PHE A 203 6.89 3.69 -11.33
N GLY A 204 5.64 4.11 -11.13
CA GLY A 204 5.13 5.39 -11.65
C GLY A 204 5.87 6.60 -11.07
N LEU A 205 6.04 6.65 -9.74
CA LEU A 205 6.83 7.71 -9.09
C LEU A 205 8.32 7.63 -9.46
N PHE A 206 8.89 6.43 -9.48
CA PHE A 206 10.26 6.20 -9.95
C PHE A 206 10.48 6.76 -11.36
N ALA A 207 9.59 6.45 -12.30
CA ALA A 207 9.67 6.96 -13.67
C ALA A 207 9.51 8.49 -13.73
N ARG A 208 8.67 9.09 -12.87
CA ARG A 208 8.58 10.55 -12.77
C ARG A 208 9.92 11.14 -12.32
N TYR A 209 10.53 10.60 -11.28
CA TYR A 209 11.80 11.09 -10.79
C TYR A 209 12.92 10.94 -11.82
N LEU A 210 12.99 9.78 -12.47
CA LEU A 210 13.93 9.53 -13.56
C LEU A 210 13.73 10.54 -14.72
N SER A 211 12.48 10.84 -15.06
CA SER A 211 12.13 11.85 -16.08
C SER A 211 12.67 13.24 -15.72
N MET A 212 12.51 13.66 -14.46
CA MET A 212 12.97 14.98 -14.01
C MET A 212 14.48 15.10 -13.98
N MET A 213 15.16 14.07 -13.47
CA MET A 213 16.62 14.03 -13.40
C MET A 213 17.23 14.06 -14.80
N THR A 214 16.73 13.23 -15.71
CA THR A 214 17.22 13.18 -17.10
C THR A 214 16.85 14.44 -17.89
N GLY A 215 15.67 15.01 -17.67
CA GLY A 215 15.27 16.29 -18.26
C GLY A 215 16.12 17.48 -17.77
N ALA A 216 16.71 17.37 -16.58
CA ALA A 216 17.70 18.32 -16.06
C ALA A 216 19.14 18.07 -16.58
N GLY A 217 19.31 17.11 -17.49
CA GLY A 217 20.62 16.78 -18.08
C GLY A 217 21.48 15.83 -17.24
N ILE A 218 20.93 15.23 -16.18
CA ILE A 218 21.65 14.21 -15.39
C ILE A 218 21.68 12.91 -16.19
N GLY A 219 22.86 12.32 -16.33
CA GLY A 219 23.05 11.06 -17.06
C GLY A 219 22.17 9.93 -16.51
N THR A 220 21.62 9.11 -17.40
CA THR A 220 20.60 8.10 -17.07
C THR A 220 21.05 7.10 -16.01
N GLY A 221 22.31 6.64 -16.02
CA GLY A 221 22.82 5.71 -15.01
C GLY A 221 22.81 6.32 -13.60
N THR A 222 23.37 7.53 -13.46
CA THR A 222 23.34 8.30 -12.21
C THR A 222 21.90 8.55 -11.77
N ALA A 223 21.04 8.99 -12.69
CA ALA A 223 19.63 9.23 -12.41
C ALA A 223 18.91 7.95 -11.92
N LEU A 224 19.24 6.78 -12.47
CA LEU A 224 18.68 5.49 -12.05
C LEU A 224 19.05 5.16 -10.59
N MET A 225 20.32 5.33 -10.21
CA MET A 225 20.76 5.08 -8.84
C MET A 225 20.16 6.05 -7.83
N HIS A 226 20.08 7.34 -8.17
CA HIS A 226 19.40 8.31 -7.29
C HIS A 226 17.89 8.08 -7.22
N SER A 227 17.28 7.54 -8.28
CA SER A 227 15.84 7.24 -8.29
C SER A 227 15.43 6.07 -7.38
N LEU A 228 16.38 5.26 -6.91
CA LEU A 228 16.12 4.21 -5.91
C LEU A 228 15.54 4.80 -4.61
N TYR A 229 15.90 6.03 -4.24
CA TYR A 229 15.36 6.69 -3.05
C TYR A 229 13.84 6.95 -3.15
N ALA A 230 13.27 6.97 -4.36
CA ALA A 230 11.82 7.07 -4.57
C ALA A 230 11.08 5.71 -4.47
N LEU A 231 11.82 4.59 -4.41
CA LEU A 231 11.26 3.25 -4.32
C LEU A 231 11.38 2.68 -2.90
N PRO A 232 10.40 1.87 -2.44
CA PRO A 232 10.58 1.01 -1.28
C PRO A 232 11.74 0.04 -1.49
N GLN A 233 12.47 -0.29 -0.42
CA GLN A 233 13.63 -1.20 -0.47
C GLN A 233 13.32 -2.55 -1.13
N ALA A 234 12.09 -3.06 -0.95
CA ALA A 234 11.63 -4.31 -1.57
C ALA A 234 11.63 -4.29 -3.12
N LEU A 235 11.72 -3.12 -3.76
CA LEU A 235 11.72 -2.97 -5.21
C LEU A 235 13.10 -2.54 -5.78
N HIS A 236 14.12 -2.38 -4.94
CA HIS A 236 15.45 -1.89 -5.36
C HIS A 236 16.19 -2.88 -6.25
N THR A 237 16.16 -4.17 -5.90
CA THR A 237 16.96 -5.21 -6.56
C THR A 237 16.78 -5.25 -8.07
N GLY A 238 15.56 -5.09 -8.58
CA GLY A 238 15.32 -5.10 -10.03
C GLY A 238 15.97 -3.91 -10.75
N VAL A 239 16.03 -2.75 -10.10
CA VAL A 239 16.62 -1.52 -10.66
C VAL A 239 18.15 -1.58 -10.58
N GLU A 240 18.71 -2.10 -9.48
CA GLU A 240 20.15 -2.35 -9.36
C GLU A 240 20.66 -3.32 -10.44
N LEU A 241 19.91 -4.40 -10.71
CA LEU A 241 20.23 -5.33 -11.79
C LEU A 241 20.11 -4.71 -13.19
N MET A 242 19.21 -3.72 -13.36
CA MET A 242 19.11 -2.97 -14.61
C MET A 242 20.32 -2.05 -14.78
N GLU A 243 20.74 -1.35 -13.73
CA GLU A 243 21.90 -0.45 -13.77
C GLU A 243 23.17 -1.19 -14.15
N ALA A 244 23.43 -2.33 -13.50
CA ALA A 244 24.58 -3.17 -13.81
C ALA A 244 24.61 -3.66 -15.27
N GLY A 245 23.44 -3.71 -15.94
CA GLY A 245 23.31 -4.11 -17.34
C GLY A 245 23.18 -2.94 -18.33
N ILE A 246 23.13 -1.69 -17.87
CA ILE A 246 22.74 -0.55 -18.71
C ILE A 246 23.75 -0.26 -19.83
N GLU A 247 25.02 -0.65 -19.65
CA GLU A 247 26.08 -0.57 -20.67
C GLU A 247 25.72 -1.34 -21.95
N SER A 248 24.89 -2.38 -21.84
CA SER A 248 24.41 -3.18 -22.96
C SER A 248 23.18 -2.60 -23.69
N GLY A 249 22.69 -1.44 -23.23
CA GLY A 249 21.46 -0.80 -23.72
C GLY A 249 20.31 -0.87 -22.70
N MET A 250 19.52 0.20 -22.61
CA MET A 250 18.36 0.31 -21.71
C MET A 250 17.26 -0.69 -22.07
N ALA A 251 17.01 -0.91 -23.36
CA ALA A 251 16.05 -1.87 -23.89
C ALA A 251 16.43 -3.29 -23.45
N ALA A 252 17.69 -3.68 -23.64
CA ALA A 252 18.17 -4.99 -23.26
C ALA A 252 18.17 -5.19 -21.72
N ALA A 253 18.60 -4.18 -20.97
CA ALA A 253 18.69 -4.22 -19.51
C ALA A 253 17.33 -4.23 -18.81
N SER A 254 16.28 -3.71 -19.46
CA SER A 254 14.92 -3.67 -18.89
C SER A 254 13.98 -4.76 -19.42
N ASP A 255 14.33 -5.46 -20.51
CA ASP A 255 13.44 -6.43 -21.14
C ASP A 255 13.20 -7.68 -20.26
N PRO A 256 11.99 -7.89 -19.73
CA PRO A 256 11.67 -9.03 -18.86
C PRO A 256 11.76 -10.39 -19.57
N LYS A 257 11.83 -10.43 -20.91
CA LYS A 257 12.01 -11.68 -21.66
C LYS A 257 13.47 -12.11 -21.75
N ARG A 258 14.41 -11.18 -21.57
CA ARG A 258 15.86 -11.42 -21.64
C ARG A 258 16.47 -11.70 -20.27
N THR A 259 15.67 -11.60 -19.20
CA THR A 259 16.09 -11.87 -17.84
C THR A 259 15.81 -13.31 -17.42
N GLU A 260 16.52 -13.76 -16.38
CA GLU A 260 16.33 -15.08 -15.78
C GLU A 260 14.88 -15.28 -15.27
N PRO A 261 14.37 -16.52 -15.18
CA PRO A 261 13.00 -16.81 -14.72
C PRO A 261 12.61 -16.19 -13.37
N ASN A 262 13.57 -16.08 -12.44
CA ASN A 262 13.35 -15.56 -11.10
C ASN A 262 13.74 -14.08 -10.93
N ASP A 263 13.97 -13.37 -12.03
CA ASP A 263 14.40 -11.97 -11.98
C ASP A 263 13.24 -11.03 -11.56
N PRO A 264 13.44 -10.14 -10.57
CA PRO A 264 12.42 -9.19 -10.12
C PRO A 264 11.89 -8.25 -11.22
N ARG A 265 12.66 -8.03 -12.29
CA ARG A 265 12.25 -7.21 -13.44
C ARG A 265 11.09 -7.82 -14.23
N ARG A 266 10.87 -9.13 -14.15
CA ARG A 266 9.72 -9.79 -14.80
C ARG A 266 8.37 -9.32 -14.26
N ASP A 267 8.38 -8.79 -13.04
CA ASP A 267 7.22 -8.30 -12.33
C ASP A 267 6.95 -6.80 -12.53
N TRP A 268 7.79 -6.11 -13.31
CA TRP A 268 7.65 -4.70 -13.60
C TRP A 268 6.36 -4.39 -14.37
N PRO A 269 5.77 -3.19 -14.15
CA PRO A 269 4.66 -2.75 -14.96
C PRO A 269 5.06 -2.64 -16.43
N PHE A 270 4.18 -3.09 -17.32
CA PHE A 270 4.41 -3.11 -18.77
C PHE A 270 4.97 -1.81 -19.37
N TYR A 271 4.50 -0.66 -18.88
CA TYR A 271 4.91 0.65 -19.39
C TYR A 271 6.38 0.98 -19.14
N LEU A 272 7.00 0.41 -18.10
CA LEU A 272 8.37 0.73 -17.72
C LEU A 272 9.43 0.23 -18.72
N PRO A 273 9.51 -1.07 -19.05
CA PRO A 273 10.48 -1.56 -20.04
C PRO A 273 10.21 -1.01 -21.45
N VAL A 274 8.93 -0.79 -21.80
CA VAL A 274 8.57 -0.16 -23.08
C VAL A 274 9.11 1.27 -23.15
N ALA A 275 9.02 2.03 -22.06
CA ALA A 275 9.55 3.39 -22.03
C ALA A 275 11.08 3.42 -22.16
N PHE A 276 11.79 2.48 -21.53
CA PHE A 276 13.24 2.35 -21.70
C PHE A 276 13.63 1.99 -23.13
N ALA A 277 12.92 1.06 -23.76
CA ALA A 277 13.18 0.68 -25.14
C ALA A 277 12.97 1.84 -26.11
N VAL A 278 11.85 2.56 -26.00
CA VAL A 278 11.56 3.72 -26.86
C VAL A 278 12.52 4.87 -26.55
N ALA A 279 12.92 5.06 -25.30
CA ALA A 279 13.90 6.08 -24.91
C ALA A 279 15.28 5.82 -25.52
N GLU A 280 15.70 4.56 -25.67
CA GLU A 280 16.96 4.22 -26.33
C GLU A 280 16.93 4.56 -27.82
N GLU A 281 15.81 4.28 -28.50
CA GLU A 281 15.64 4.59 -29.93
C GLU A 281 15.55 6.10 -30.20
N THR A 282 14.89 6.85 -29.30
CA THR A 282 14.59 8.28 -29.50
C THR A 282 15.62 9.22 -28.85
N GLY A 283 16.37 8.74 -27.86
CA GLY A 283 17.22 9.56 -27.00
C GLY A 283 16.45 10.38 -25.95
N GLU A 284 15.12 10.34 -25.93
CA GLU A 284 14.27 11.16 -25.07
C GLU A 284 13.82 10.41 -23.80
N VAL A 285 14.77 10.10 -22.91
CA VAL A 285 14.47 9.38 -21.65
C VAL A 285 13.46 10.13 -20.79
N ASP A 286 13.61 11.45 -20.70
CA ASP A 286 12.76 12.33 -19.91
C ASP A 286 11.29 12.26 -20.35
N ALA A 287 11.03 12.42 -21.65
CA ALA A 287 9.69 12.43 -22.21
C ALA A 287 9.01 11.06 -22.11
N GLN A 288 9.73 9.97 -22.39
CA GLN A 288 9.16 8.62 -22.32
C GLN A 288 8.85 8.21 -20.88
N MET A 289 9.74 8.52 -19.93
CA MET A 289 9.51 8.21 -18.52
C MET A 289 8.35 9.03 -17.93
N ARG A 290 8.18 10.29 -18.38
CA ARG A 290 7.01 11.11 -18.01
C ARG A 290 5.69 10.46 -18.46
N ARG A 291 5.61 10.00 -19.71
CA ARG A 291 4.42 9.34 -20.27
C ARG A 291 4.12 8.01 -19.58
N ALA A 292 5.16 7.23 -19.29
CA ALA A 292 5.06 5.95 -18.59
C ALA A 292 4.56 6.17 -17.17
N SER A 293 5.14 7.14 -16.45
CA SER A 293 4.71 7.54 -15.10
C SER A 293 3.22 7.85 -15.03
N ASP A 294 2.73 8.75 -15.89
CA ASP A 294 1.32 9.15 -15.90
C ASP A 294 0.38 7.95 -16.12
N SER A 295 0.79 7.04 -16.99
CA SER A 295 0.02 5.83 -17.33
C SER A 295 -0.01 4.83 -16.17
N MET A 296 1.15 4.61 -15.53
CA MET A 296 1.29 3.71 -14.39
C MET A 296 0.59 4.24 -13.14
N ILE A 297 0.75 5.52 -12.78
CA ILE A 297 0.08 6.10 -11.60
C ILE A 297 -1.45 6.01 -11.76
N ARG A 298 -1.99 6.43 -12.90
CA ARG A 298 -3.43 6.31 -13.18
C ARG A 298 -3.91 4.85 -13.20
N GLY A 299 -3.11 3.94 -13.79
CA GLY A 299 -3.39 2.50 -13.84
C GLY A 299 -3.41 1.85 -12.45
N GLY A 300 -2.43 2.19 -11.61
CA GLY A 300 -2.29 1.73 -10.23
C GLY A 300 -3.45 2.20 -9.37
N MET A 301 -3.83 3.48 -9.46
CA MET A 301 -4.98 4.02 -8.71
C MET A 301 -6.31 3.38 -9.12
N ARG A 302 -6.53 3.14 -10.42
CA ARG A 302 -7.70 2.39 -10.90
C ARG A 302 -7.69 0.95 -10.38
N SER A 303 -6.53 0.30 -10.40
CA SER A 303 -6.39 -1.07 -9.90
C SER A 303 -6.67 -1.16 -8.40
N MET A 304 -6.19 -0.21 -7.61
CA MET A 304 -6.48 -0.13 -6.18
C MET A 304 -7.98 0.07 -5.90
N LYS A 305 -8.67 0.91 -6.68
CA LYS A 305 -10.14 1.04 -6.59
C LYS A 305 -10.85 -0.28 -6.91
N ARG A 306 -10.41 -1.03 -7.92
CA ARG A 306 -10.97 -2.35 -8.25
C ARG A 306 -10.75 -3.36 -7.12
N VAL A 307 -9.58 -3.37 -6.50
CA VAL A 307 -9.31 -4.24 -5.33
C VAL A 307 -10.34 -3.98 -4.23
N LEU A 308 -10.61 -2.70 -3.92
CA LEU A 308 -11.61 -2.34 -2.92
C LEU A 308 -13.01 -2.83 -3.31
N THR A 309 -13.42 -2.66 -4.57
CA THR A 309 -14.73 -3.15 -5.04
C THR A 309 -14.84 -4.67 -4.93
N TRP A 310 -13.82 -5.41 -5.39
CA TRP A 310 -13.81 -6.87 -5.27
C TRP A 310 -13.77 -7.34 -3.82
N ALA A 311 -13.03 -6.66 -2.95
CA ALA A 311 -13.03 -6.95 -1.52
C ALA A 311 -14.43 -6.79 -0.91
N ASN A 312 -15.17 -5.73 -1.27
CA ASN A 312 -16.56 -5.55 -0.83
C ASN A 312 -17.48 -6.65 -1.33
N THR A 313 -17.41 -6.99 -2.62
CA THR A 313 -18.23 -8.06 -3.20
C THR A 313 -17.92 -9.42 -2.58
N ALA A 314 -16.63 -9.73 -2.38
CA ALA A 314 -16.21 -10.96 -1.72
C ALA A 314 -16.69 -10.99 -0.26
N ALA A 315 -16.56 -9.90 0.48
CA ALA A 315 -17.05 -9.80 1.86
C ALA A 315 -18.56 -10.07 1.95
N MET A 316 -19.36 -9.49 1.07
CA MET A 316 -20.81 -9.73 0.99
C MET A 316 -21.11 -11.19 0.65
N ALA A 317 -20.44 -11.76 -0.35
CA ALA A 317 -20.63 -13.15 -0.75
C ALA A 317 -20.26 -14.13 0.36
N ILE A 318 -19.14 -13.91 1.04
CA ILE A 318 -18.69 -14.71 2.18
C ILE A 318 -19.70 -14.61 3.32
N SER A 319 -20.15 -13.41 3.67
CA SER A 319 -21.15 -13.20 4.72
C SER A 319 -22.48 -13.89 4.41
N ALA A 320 -22.96 -13.76 3.16
CA ALA A 320 -24.16 -14.46 2.71
C ALA A 320 -23.99 -15.99 2.74
N ALA A 321 -22.85 -16.51 2.26
CA ALA A 321 -22.56 -17.94 2.28
C ALA A 321 -22.50 -18.50 3.72
N LEU A 322 -21.85 -17.77 4.64
CA LEU A 322 -21.80 -18.11 6.05
C LEU A 322 -23.20 -18.30 6.64
N LEU A 323 -24.17 -17.45 6.28
CA LEU A 323 -25.55 -17.57 6.78
C LEU A 323 -26.38 -18.62 6.03
N MET A 324 -26.21 -18.74 4.71
CA MET A 324 -27.03 -19.62 3.88
C MET A 324 -26.66 -21.09 4.00
N ILE A 325 -25.37 -21.43 4.09
CA ILE A 325 -24.91 -22.83 4.13
C ILE A 325 -25.57 -23.61 5.29
N PRO A 326 -25.58 -23.10 6.53
CA PRO A 326 -26.15 -23.85 7.63
C PRO A 326 -27.67 -23.88 7.61
N LEU A 327 -28.29 -22.81 7.11
CA LEU A 327 -29.74 -22.75 6.91
C LEU A 327 -30.21 -23.82 5.91
N LEU A 328 -29.52 -23.93 4.77
CA LEU A 328 -29.79 -24.96 3.77
C LEU A 328 -29.58 -26.37 4.34
N ALA A 329 -28.51 -26.58 5.11
CA ALA A 329 -28.25 -27.87 5.74
C ALA A 329 -29.35 -28.27 6.75
N TYR A 330 -29.86 -27.31 7.52
CA TYR A 330 -30.99 -27.53 8.43
C TYR A 330 -32.27 -27.90 7.66
N PHE A 331 -32.65 -27.11 6.64
CA PHE A 331 -33.84 -27.39 5.85
C PHE A 331 -33.76 -28.72 5.10
N TYR A 332 -32.59 -29.06 4.58
CA TYR A 332 -32.36 -30.35 3.95
C TYR A 332 -32.66 -31.50 4.92
N GLN A 333 -32.16 -31.42 6.16
CA GLN A 333 -32.44 -32.41 7.19
C GLN A 333 -33.92 -32.47 7.56
N MET A 334 -34.57 -31.33 7.74
CA MET A 334 -36.01 -31.29 8.04
C MET A 334 -36.87 -31.89 6.90
N GLY A 335 -36.45 -31.72 5.64
CA GLY A 335 -37.08 -32.37 4.51
C GLY A 335 -36.96 -33.90 4.56
N GLN A 336 -35.78 -34.41 4.93
CA GLN A 336 -35.57 -35.85 5.10
C GLN A 336 -36.44 -36.44 6.22
N THR A 337 -36.53 -35.77 7.37
CA THR A 337 -37.35 -36.26 8.49
C THR A 337 -38.84 -36.26 8.15
N LEU A 338 -39.35 -35.25 7.45
CA LEU A 338 -40.74 -35.23 6.98
C LEU A 338 -41.03 -36.38 6.00
N HIS A 339 -40.09 -36.69 5.10
CA HIS A 339 -40.25 -37.79 4.15
C HIS A 339 -40.25 -39.17 4.86
N GLU A 340 -39.45 -39.35 5.91
CA GLU A 340 -39.46 -40.57 6.72
C GLU A 340 -40.78 -40.73 7.49
N VAL A 341 -41.30 -39.66 8.08
CA VAL A 341 -42.60 -39.68 8.79
C VAL A 341 -43.75 -40.01 7.84
N GLN A 342 -43.75 -39.47 6.61
CA GLN A 342 -44.76 -39.80 5.61
C GLN A 342 -44.70 -41.26 5.15
N LYS A 343 -43.54 -41.92 5.18
CA LYS A 343 -43.43 -43.36 4.86
C LYS A 343 -43.95 -44.28 5.96
N GLN A 344 -44.11 -43.78 7.18
CA GLN A 344 -44.58 -44.55 8.33
C GLN A 344 -46.10 -44.44 8.57
N LEU A 345 -46.78 -43.54 7.85
CA LEU A 345 -48.24 -43.34 7.87
C LEU A 345 -48.93 -44.09 6.72
#